data_AF-A0AAD8KHL5-F1
#
_entry.id   AF-A0AAD8KHL5-F1
#
_cell.length_a   1.000
_cell.length_b   1.000
_cell.length_c   1.000
_cell.angle_alpha   90.00
_cell.angle_beta   90.00
_cell.angle_gamma   90.00
#
_symmetry.space_group_name_H-M   'P 1'
#
loop_
_entity.id
_entity.type
_entity.pdbx_description
1 polymer ?
#
loop_
_entity_poly.entity_id
_entity_poly.type
_entity_poly.pdbx_seq_one_letter_code
_entity_poly.pdbx_strand_id
1 'polypeptide(L)'
;MAIQNEWGGRDTRQKAQQLAVDVYNWLIRPAEALYVDELENLLDDFMLSLNTEIDDGSIEEIADNLMIMHEECLEGNFASIERLRQSIPTANHRMQVVNGGEDDSDSTSSSGDESMEIADETDPSDPADPSSNLSDMTLSEPARQHAPIVDADGWTVVSSRRNKGGRH
;
A
#
# COMPACT_ATOMS: atom_id res chain seq x y z
N MET A 1 -4.24 4.93 -12.89
CA MET A 1 -2.84 4.56 -13.18
C MET A 1 -2.31 3.52 -12.20
N ALA A 2 -2.33 3.78 -10.88
CA ALA A 2 -1.80 2.86 -9.86
C ALA A 2 -2.32 1.41 -9.97
N ILE A 3 -3.63 1.23 -10.22
CA ILE A 3 -4.24 -0.10 -10.37
C ILE A 3 -3.74 -0.86 -11.59
N GLN A 4 -3.62 -0.17 -12.73
CA GLN A 4 -3.20 -0.80 -13.98
C GLN A 4 -1.73 -1.22 -13.95
N ASN A 5 -0.93 -0.51 -13.16
CA ASN A 5 0.52 -0.75 -13.02
C ASN A 5 0.89 -1.55 -11.76
N GLU A 6 -0.09 -2.03 -10.99
CA GLU A 6 0.10 -2.82 -9.77
C GLU A 6 1.06 -2.17 -8.75
N TRP A 7 1.02 -0.83 -8.63
CA TRP A 7 1.92 -0.09 -7.73
C TRP A 7 1.77 -0.50 -6.25
N GLY A 8 0.58 -0.97 -5.86
CA GLY A 8 0.29 -1.49 -4.52
C GLY A 8 0.44 -3.01 -4.34
N GLY A 9 1.00 -3.72 -5.33
CA GLY A 9 1.11 -5.18 -5.34
C GLY A 9 -0.03 -5.89 -6.10
N ARG A 10 0.00 -7.24 -6.06
CA ARG A 10 -0.95 -8.11 -6.80
C ARG A 10 -2.40 -7.96 -6.35
N ASP A 11 -2.60 -7.50 -5.14
CA ASP A 11 -3.87 -7.24 -4.48
C ASP A 11 -4.43 -5.84 -4.77
N THR A 12 -3.74 -5.01 -5.55
CA THR A 12 -4.19 -3.63 -5.87
C THR A 12 -5.63 -3.59 -6.40
N ARG A 13 -6.04 -4.57 -7.21
CA ARG A 13 -7.42 -4.63 -7.71
C ARG A 13 -8.43 -4.91 -6.60
N GLN A 14 -8.08 -5.79 -5.66
CA GLN A 14 -8.91 -6.08 -4.49
C GLN A 14 -9.00 -4.86 -3.57
N LYS A 15 -7.89 -4.17 -3.31
CA LYS A 15 -7.87 -2.90 -2.56
C LYS A 15 -8.82 -1.88 -3.17
N ALA A 16 -8.81 -1.71 -4.50
CA ALA A 16 -9.72 -0.77 -5.17
C ALA A 16 -11.20 -1.16 -5.02
N GLN A 17 -11.51 -2.45 -5.01
CA GLN A 17 -12.88 -2.92 -4.73
C GLN A 17 -13.27 -2.66 -3.27
N GLN A 18 -12.33 -2.84 -2.35
CA GLN A 18 -12.51 -2.57 -0.92
C GLN A 18 -12.78 -1.09 -0.67
N LEU A 19 -12.04 -0.19 -1.33
CA LEU A 19 -12.27 1.26 -1.24
C LEU A 19 -13.73 1.64 -1.55
N ALA A 20 -14.32 1.05 -2.58
CA ALA A 20 -15.71 1.34 -2.94
C ALA A 20 -16.69 0.95 -1.80
N VAL A 21 -16.42 -0.15 -1.11
CA VAL A 21 -17.20 -0.61 0.06
C VAL A 21 -16.95 0.32 1.25
N ASP A 22 -15.72 0.72 1.49
CA ASP A 22 -15.33 1.58 2.60
C ASP A 22 -15.95 2.98 2.46
N VAL A 23 -15.86 3.59 1.27
CA VAL A 23 -16.52 4.86 0.96
C VAL A 23 -18.04 4.74 1.09
N TYR A 24 -18.65 3.65 0.62
CA TYR A 24 -20.08 3.43 0.80
C TYR A 24 -20.47 3.36 2.28
N ASN A 25 -19.76 2.55 3.06
CA ASN A 25 -20.00 2.42 4.50
C ASN A 25 -19.79 3.74 5.25
N TRP A 26 -18.81 4.52 4.80
CA TRP A 26 -18.52 5.84 5.33
C TRP A 26 -19.68 6.81 5.07
N LEU A 27 -20.22 6.82 3.84
CA LEU A 27 -21.32 7.71 3.42
C LEU A 27 -22.67 7.41 4.08
N ILE A 28 -22.98 6.15 4.39
CA ILE A 28 -24.25 5.79 5.03
C ILE A 28 -24.29 6.08 6.54
N ARG A 29 -23.19 6.58 7.11
CA ARG A 29 -23.17 7.06 8.50
C ARG A 29 -24.13 8.25 8.65
N PRO A 30 -24.66 8.51 9.86
CA PRO A 30 -25.53 9.67 10.07
C PRO A 30 -24.81 10.97 9.65
N ALA A 31 -25.52 11.83 8.92
CA ALA A 31 -24.97 13.05 8.31
C ALA A 31 -24.29 13.99 9.31
N GLU A 32 -24.72 13.98 10.58
CA GLU A 32 -24.12 14.77 11.67
C GLU A 32 -22.67 14.36 12.00
N ALA A 33 -22.20 13.21 11.49
CA ALA A 33 -20.86 12.69 11.69
C ALA A 33 -20.02 12.61 10.39
N LEU A 34 -20.48 13.23 9.29
CA LEU A 34 -19.76 13.24 8.01
C LEU A 34 -18.94 14.52 7.89
N TYR A 35 -17.63 14.42 8.15
CA TYR A 35 -16.67 15.51 7.95
C TYR A 35 -15.84 15.22 6.70
N VAL A 36 -15.73 16.19 5.80
CA VAL A 36 -14.97 16.03 4.54
C VAL A 36 -13.52 15.62 4.80
N ASP A 37 -12.88 16.19 5.83
CA ASP A 37 -11.52 15.83 6.23
C ASP A 37 -11.36 14.33 6.54
N GLU A 38 -12.39 13.66 7.11
CA GLU A 38 -12.34 12.21 7.36
C GLU A 38 -12.41 11.39 6.06
N LEU A 39 -13.14 11.89 5.06
CA LEU A 39 -13.22 11.26 3.75
C LEU A 39 -11.90 11.45 3.00
N GLU A 40 -11.29 12.64 3.07
CA GLU A 40 -9.97 12.91 2.52
C GLU A 40 -8.93 11.97 3.10
N ASN A 41 -8.88 11.84 4.44
CA ASN A 41 -7.98 10.89 5.11
C ASN A 41 -8.20 9.45 4.66
N LEU A 42 -9.46 9.00 4.48
CA LEU A 42 -9.77 7.67 3.97
C LEU A 42 -9.22 7.45 2.55
N LEU A 43 -9.37 8.46 1.68
CA LEU A 43 -8.88 8.42 0.31
C LEU A 43 -7.34 8.46 0.25
N ASP A 44 -6.71 9.28 1.08
CA ASP A 44 -5.25 9.37 1.19
C ASP A 44 -4.63 8.07 1.72
N ASP A 45 -5.17 7.51 2.80
CA ASP A 45 -4.76 6.20 3.33
C ASP A 45 -4.84 5.10 2.26
N PHE A 46 -5.88 5.14 1.42
CA PHE A 46 -6.00 4.24 0.30
C PHE A 46 -4.91 4.45 -0.76
N MET A 47 -4.60 5.69 -1.13
CA MET A 47 -3.52 5.99 -2.07
C MET A 47 -2.15 5.54 -1.50
N LEU A 48 -1.91 5.76 -0.21
CA LEU A 48 -0.70 5.26 0.46
C LEU A 48 -0.64 3.72 0.44
N SER A 49 -1.78 3.04 0.55
CA SER A 49 -1.86 1.57 0.41
C SER A 49 -1.45 1.06 -0.99
N LEU A 50 -1.51 1.95 -1.99
CA LEU A 50 -1.04 1.71 -3.36
C LEU A 50 0.41 2.19 -3.59
N ASN A 51 1.10 2.59 -2.53
CA ASN A 51 2.43 3.17 -2.56
C ASN A 51 2.49 4.44 -3.44
N THR A 52 1.42 5.24 -3.37
CA THR A 52 1.28 6.53 -4.05
C THR A 52 0.98 7.63 -3.08
N GLU A 53 1.58 8.79 -3.34
CA GLU A 53 1.32 10.05 -2.65
C GLU A 53 0.79 11.02 -3.72
N ILE A 54 -0.33 11.67 -3.44
CA ILE A 54 -0.99 12.62 -4.34
C ILE A 54 -1.07 13.96 -3.60
N ASP A 55 -0.41 14.98 -4.15
CA ASP A 55 -0.35 16.34 -3.60
C ASP A 55 -0.68 17.35 -4.71
N ASP A 56 -1.74 17.07 -5.47
CA ASP A 56 -2.24 17.92 -6.57
C ASP A 56 -3.63 18.50 -6.31
N GLY A 57 -4.20 18.28 -5.12
CA GLY A 57 -5.53 18.72 -4.72
C GLY A 57 -6.67 17.81 -5.21
N SER A 58 -6.36 16.70 -5.88
CA SER A 58 -7.41 15.83 -6.44
C SER A 58 -8.13 14.98 -5.40
N ILE A 59 -7.51 14.71 -4.24
CA ILE A 59 -8.14 13.96 -3.14
C ILE A 59 -9.30 14.80 -2.57
N GLU A 60 -9.02 16.07 -2.29
CA GLU A 60 -9.95 17.07 -1.78
C GLU A 60 -11.10 17.28 -2.77
N GLU A 61 -10.79 17.45 -4.06
CA GLU A 61 -11.81 17.60 -5.10
C GLU A 61 -12.75 16.38 -5.18
N ILE A 62 -12.21 15.15 -5.07
CA ILE A 62 -13.02 13.94 -5.10
C ILE A 62 -13.89 13.84 -3.84
N ALA A 63 -13.35 14.17 -2.66
CA ALA A 63 -14.08 14.16 -1.40
C ALA A 63 -15.27 15.14 -1.43
N ASP A 64 -15.03 16.38 -1.90
CA ASP A 64 -16.07 17.40 -2.07
C ASP A 64 -17.18 16.93 -3.04
N ASN A 65 -16.80 16.38 -4.19
CA ASN A 65 -17.77 15.88 -5.17
C ASN A 65 -18.64 14.75 -4.60
N LEU A 66 -18.05 13.83 -3.82
CA LEU A 66 -18.79 12.77 -3.15
C LEU A 66 -19.77 13.34 -2.11
N MET A 67 -19.38 14.38 -1.39
CA MET A 67 -20.25 15.03 -0.40
C MET A 67 -21.43 15.75 -1.05
N ILE A 68 -21.20 16.48 -2.13
CA ILE A 68 -22.27 17.13 -2.91
C ILE A 68 -23.25 16.07 -3.44
N MET A 69 -22.75 14.99 -4.05
CA MET A 69 -23.60 13.92 -4.56
C MET A 69 -24.41 13.23 -3.46
N HIS A 70 -23.83 13.07 -2.28
CA HIS A 70 -24.52 12.52 -1.12
C HIS A 70 -25.65 13.43 -0.64
N GLU A 71 -25.42 14.74 -0.54
CA GLU A 71 -26.45 15.72 -0.19
C GLU A 71 -27.59 15.75 -1.21
N GLU A 72 -27.28 15.79 -2.51
CA GLU A 72 -28.29 15.70 -3.58
C GLU A 72 -29.14 14.43 -3.45
N CYS A 73 -28.54 13.29 -3.09
CA CYS A 73 -29.28 12.05 -2.87
C CYS A 73 -30.23 12.13 -1.67
N LEU A 74 -29.86 12.84 -0.60
CA LEU A 74 -30.74 13.08 0.56
C LEU A 74 -31.93 13.96 0.18
N GLU A 75 -31.74 14.89 -0.77
CA GLU A 75 -32.80 15.72 -1.34
C GLU A 75 -33.65 14.98 -2.38
N GLY A 76 -33.28 13.75 -2.76
CA GLY A 76 -33.94 12.95 -3.79
C GLY A 76 -33.57 13.35 -5.22
N ASN A 77 -32.51 14.14 -5.40
CA ASN A 77 -31.95 14.50 -6.70
C ASN A 77 -30.83 13.53 -7.09
N PHE A 78 -31.01 12.81 -8.20
CA PHE A 78 -30.04 11.82 -8.69
C PHE A 78 -29.34 12.24 -9.99
N ALA A 79 -29.47 13.51 -10.40
CA ALA A 79 -28.94 13.99 -11.68
C ALA A 79 -27.40 13.84 -11.79
N SER A 80 -26.67 14.05 -10.70
CA SER A 80 -25.21 13.86 -10.69
C SER A 80 -24.80 12.41 -10.82
N ILE A 81 -25.52 11.48 -10.19
CA ILE A 81 -25.31 10.04 -10.36
C ILE A 81 -25.58 9.61 -11.81
N GLU A 82 -26.65 10.11 -12.43
CA GLU A 82 -26.95 9.81 -13.83
C GLU A 82 -25.86 10.32 -14.78
N ARG A 83 -25.38 11.55 -14.57
CA ARG A 83 -24.23 12.10 -15.33
C ARG A 83 -22.97 11.25 -15.14
N LEU A 84 -22.65 10.86 -13.91
CA LEU A 84 -21.49 10.01 -13.62
C LEU A 84 -21.61 8.65 -14.31
N ARG A 85 -22.79 8.04 -14.28
CA ARG A 85 -23.03 6.75 -14.97
C ARG A 85 -22.86 6.86 -16.49
N GLN A 86 -23.18 8.01 -17.09
CA GLN A 86 -22.99 8.27 -18.52
C GLN A 86 -21.53 8.57 -18.88
N SER A 87 -20.75 9.13 -17.95
CA SER A 87 -19.34 9.46 -18.18
C SER A 87 -18.40 8.27 -18.04
N ILE A 88 -18.80 7.22 -17.31
CA ILE A 88 -18.05 5.97 -17.24
C ILE A 88 -18.10 5.26 -18.60
N PRO A 89 -16.99 5.16 -19.35
CA PRO A 89 -16.97 4.35 -20.56
C PRO A 89 -17.29 2.91 -20.19
N THR A 90 -18.14 2.24 -20.97
CA THR A 90 -18.45 0.80 -20.87
C THR A 90 -17.21 -0.05 -21.17
N ALA A 91 -16.22 0.01 -20.30
CA ALA A 91 -15.07 -0.86 -20.22
C ALA A 91 -15.21 -1.63 -18.91
N ASN A 92 -16.05 -2.68 -18.97
CA ASN A 92 -16.18 -3.81 -18.04
C ASN A 92 -15.31 -3.79 -16.77
N HIS A 93 -15.62 -2.95 -15.80
CA HIS A 93 -15.36 -3.20 -14.39
C HIS A 93 -16.63 -3.85 -13.81
N ARG A 94 -17.09 -4.91 -14.48
CA ARG A 94 -18.10 -5.81 -13.92
C ARG A 94 -17.38 -6.55 -12.80
N MET A 95 -17.61 -6.12 -11.56
CA MET A 95 -17.33 -6.92 -10.37
C MET A 95 -17.92 -8.30 -10.63
N GLN A 96 -17.06 -9.25 -10.98
CA GLN A 96 -17.47 -10.61 -11.26
C GLN A 96 -17.66 -11.25 -9.90
N VAL A 97 -18.90 -11.23 -9.41
CA VAL A 97 -19.31 -12.00 -8.25
C VAL A 97 -19.05 -13.46 -8.62
N VAL A 98 -18.00 -14.06 -8.04
CA VAL A 98 -17.72 -15.49 -8.22
C VAL A 98 -18.86 -16.21 -7.50
N ASN A 99 -19.85 -16.64 -8.27
CA ASN A 99 -20.86 -17.54 -7.77
C ASN A 99 -20.21 -18.92 -7.78
N GLY A 100 -20.09 -19.54 -6.60
CA GLY A 100 -19.54 -20.88 -6.43
C GLY A 100 -20.28 -21.87 -7.33
N GLY A 101 -19.56 -22.38 -8.32
CA GLY A 101 -20.01 -23.40 -9.24
C GLY A 101 -19.03 -24.57 -9.14
N GLU A 102 -19.54 -25.64 -8.58
CA GLU A 102 -18.91 -26.92 -8.31
C GLU A 102 -18.58 -27.58 -9.67
N ASP A 103 -17.32 -27.95 -9.92
CA ASP A 103 -16.99 -28.94 -10.94
C ASP A 103 -15.74 -29.73 -10.54
N ASP A 104 -15.87 -31.02 -10.79
CA ASP A 104 -15.21 -32.19 -10.25
C ASP A 104 -13.91 -32.55 -11.00
N SER A 105 -12.97 -33.17 -10.26
CA SER A 105 -11.98 -34.15 -10.74
C SER A 105 -10.88 -33.64 -11.71
N ASP A 106 -9.59 -33.96 -11.56
CA ASP A 106 -9.00 -35.28 -11.43
C ASP A 106 -7.60 -35.18 -10.79
N SER A 107 -7.30 -36.19 -9.97
CA SER A 107 -6.03 -36.39 -9.29
C SER A 107 -4.99 -36.93 -10.26
N THR A 108 -3.84 -36.28 -10.41
CA THR A 108 -2.62 -37.00 -10.84
C THR A 108 -1.47 -36.67 -9.90
N SER A 109 -1.07 -37.70 -9.16
CA SER A 109 0.07 -37.75 -8.27
C SER A 109 1.37 -37.59 -9.05
N SER A 110 2.28 -36.74 -8.56
CA SER A 110 3.71 -36.92 -8.83
C SER A 110 4.45 -36.90 -7.51
N SER A 111 4.73 -38.10 -7.01
CA SER A 111 5.55 -38.39 -5.86
C SER A 111 6.99 -37.92 -6.11
N GLY A 112 7.44 -36.92 -5.36
CA GLY A 112 8.84 -36.53 -5.25
C GLY A 112 9.38 -36.98 -3.89
N ASP A 113 9.99 -38.16 -3.89
CA ASP A 113 10.77 -38.72 -2.79
C ASP A 113 12.14 -38.03 -2.74
N GLU A 114 12.46 -37.39 -1.62
CA GLU A 114 13.85 -37.16 -1.21
C GLU A 114 13.99 -37.40 0.29
N SER A 115 14.29 -38.66 0.61
CA SER A 115 14.79 -39.08 1.92
C SER A 115 16.23 -38.58 2.12
N MET A 116 16.48 -37.84 3.20
CA MET A 116 17.79 -37.82 3.86
C MET A 116 17.59 -37.86 5.38
N GLU A 117 18.17 -38.89 5.97
CA GLU A 117 18.09 -39.24 7.38
C GLU A 117 19.52 -39.30 7.92
N ILE A 118 19.75 -38.75 9.11
CA ILE A 118 20.54 -39.28 10.25
C ILE A 118 20.41 -38.25 11.39
N ALA A 119 19.79 -38.61 12.54
CA ALA A 119 20.40 -39.11 13.79
C ALA A 119 21.34 -38.07 14.44
N ASP A 120 21.30 -37.73 15.73
CA ASP A 120 20.92 -38.48 16.92
C ASP A 120 20.85 -37.53 18.15
N GLU A 121 20.12 -37.99 19.17
CA GLU A 121 19.96 -37.62 20.59
C GLU A 121 20.81 -36.49 21.23
N THR A 122 20.16 -35.63 22.04
CA THR A 122 20.15 -35.71 23.52
C THR A 122 19.36 -34.53 24.16
N ASP A 123 18.59 -34.88 25.19
CA ASP A 123 17.63 -34.13 26.02
C ASP A 123 18.33 -33.26 27.13
N PRO A 124 17.62 -32.71 28.13
CA PRO A 124 16.82 -31.47 28.24
C PRO A 124 17.54 -30.37 29.08
N SER A 125 16.82 -29.26 29.35
CA SER A 125 16.75 -28.52 30.63
C SER A 125 16.92 -26.99 30.55
N ASP A 126 15.79 -26.34 30.81
CA ASP A 126 15.56 -25.16 31.66
C ASP A 126 16.02 -23.73 31.28
N PRO A 127 15.24 -22.71 31.75
CA PRO A 127 15.28 -21.32 31.30
C PRO A 127 16.15 -20.44 32.20
N ALA A 128 16.66 -19.32 31.65
CA ALA A 128 17.02 -18.15 32.44
C ALA A 128 17.15 -16.89 31.57
N ASP A 129 16.25 -15.93 31.83
CA ASP A 129 16.53 -14.49 31.74
C ASP A 129 17.75 -14.17 32.64
N PRO A 130 18.66 -13.26 32.25
CA PRO A 130 18.58 -11.95 32.90
C PRO A 130 18.89 -10.78 31.97
N SER A 131 18.05 -9.75 32.08
CA SER A 131 18.36 -8.33 31.91
C SER A 131 19.83 -7.99 32.20
N SER A 132 20.46 -7.25 31.29
CA SER A 132 21.68 -6.48 31.59
C SER A 132 21.69 -5.17 30.82
N ASN A 133 21.33 -4.14 31.57
CA ASN A 133 21.55 -2.72 31.33
C ASN A 133 23.05 -2.37 31.38
N LEU A 134 23.34 -1.13 30.93
CA LEU A 134 24.60 -0.36 31.06
C LEU A 134 25.74 -0.78 30.10
N SER A 135 26.45 0.10 29.39
CA SER A 135 26.72 1.53 29.57
C SER A 135 27.29 2.12 28.28
N ASP A 136 26.98 3.40 28.04
CA ASP A 136 27.98 4.47 27.86
C ASP A 136 29.16 4.21 26.89
N MET A 137 29.06 4.78 25.68
CA MET A 137 30.24 5.32 25.00
C MET A 137 29.96 6.77 24.61
N THR A 138 30.60 7.61 25.40
CA THR A 138 30.79 9.05 25.27
C THR A 138 31.11 9.54 23.86
N LEU A 139 30.40 10.60 23.49
CA LEU A 139 30.79 11.75 22.66
C LEU A 139 32.22 11.77 22.10
N SER A 140 32.35 11.87 20.78
CA SER A 140 33.53 12.42 20.09
C SER A 140 33.17 12.93 18.69
N GLU A 141 32.69 14.19 18.64
CA GLU A 141 32.93 15.12 17.53
C GLU A 141 34.38 15.65 17.73
N PRO A 142 35.27 15.83 16.72
CA PRO A 142 35.02 16.68 15.53
C PRO A 142 35.75 16.31 14.22
N ALA A 143 35.23 16.78 13.08
CA ALA A 143 36.01 17.41 11.99
C ALA A 143 35.11 17.84 10.81
N ARG A 144 34.94 19.16 10.65
CA ARG A 144 34.40 19.78 9.43
C ARG A 144 35.36 19.62 8.26
N GLN A 145 35.06 18.78 7.26
CA GLN A 145 35.59 18.80 5.87
C GLN A 145 34.62 17.92 5.05
N HIS A 146 33.92 18.27 3.98
CA HIS A 146 33.99 19.29 2.94
C HIS A 146 32.55 19.47 2.43
N ALA A 147 32.07 20.69 2.20
CA ALA A 147 30.76 20.90 1.56
C ALA A 147 30.79 20.33 0.13
N PRO A 148 29.80 19.53 -0.31
CA PRO A 148 29.67 19.15 -1.71
C PRO A 148 29.33 20.42 -2.50
N ILE A 149 30.07 20.66 -3.58
CA ILE A 149 29.76 21.73 -4.53
C ILE A 149 28.47 21.31 -5.23
N VAL A 150 27.41 22.08 -5.04
CA VAL A 150 26.13 21.89 -5.73
C VAL A 150 26.17 22.67 -7.03
N ASP A 151 25.97 21.98 -8.16
CA ASP A 151 25.73 22.65 -9.43
C ASP A 151 24.30 23.22 -9.45
N ALA A 152 24.03 24.18 -10.33
CA ALA A 152 22.77 24.95 -10.38
C ALA A 152 21.49 24.11 -10.60
N ASP A 153 21.62 22.81 -10.91
CA ASP A 153 20.51 21.88 -11.13
C ASP A 153 20.30 20.87 -9.96
N GLY A 154 20.93 21.08 -8.79
CA GLY A 154 20.57 20.35 -7.56
C GLY A 154 20.98 18.87 -7.48
N TRP A 155 21.73 18.35 -8.44
CA TRP A 155 22.24 16.97 -8.42
C TRP A 155 23.65 16.88 -7.87
N THR A 156 23.88 15.95 -6.93
CA THR A 156 25.21 15.67 -6.35
C THR A 156 25.92 14.56 -7.13
N VAL A 157 27.08 14.88 -7.71
CA VAL A 157 27.92 13.91 -8.43
C VAL A 157 28.77 13.11 -7.43
N VAL A 158 28.44 11.84 -7.21
CA VAL A 158 29.30 10.91 -6.45
C VAL A 158 30.40 10.35 -7.35
N SER A 159 31.66 10.65 -7.02
CA SER A 159 32.80 10.07 -7.75
C SER A 159 32.96 8.59 -7.39
N SER A 160 32.86 7.71 -8.40
CA SER A 160 33.07 6.27 -8.22
C SER A 160 34.53 5.98 -7.84
N ARG A 161 34.74 5.50 -6.61
CA ARG A 161 36.04 4.97 -6.13
C ARG A 161 36.41 3.71 -6.92
N ARG A 162 37.27 3.86 -7.94
CA ARG A 162 37.88 2.72 -8.65
C ARG A 162 38.96 2.08 -7.77
N ASN A 163 38.63 0.94 -7.15
CA ASN A 163 39.57 0.11 -6.41
C ASN A 163 40.60 -0.51 -7.38
N LYS A 164 41.84 -0.02 -7.37
CA LYS A 164 42.93 -0.55 -8.18
C LYS A 164 43.59 -1.69 -7.38
N GLY A 165 43.07 -2.90 -7.55
CA GLY A 165 43.69 -4.12 -7.04
C GLY A 165 45.07 -4.32 -7.67
N GLY A 166 46.12 -4.17 -6.88
CA GLY A 166 47.48 -4.55 -7.27
C GLY A 166 47.59 -6.07 -7.30
N ARG A 167 48.02 -6.62 -8.45
CA ARG A 167 48.47 -8.00 -8.59
C ARG A 167 49.87 -8.00 -9.20
N HIS A 168 50.77 -8.68 -8.49
CA HIS A 168 52.11 -9.17 -8.85
C HIS A 168 53.23 -8.15 -9.11
#